data_AF-M5C8I7-F1
#
_entry.id   AF-M5C8I7-F1
#
_cell.length_a   1.000
_cell.length_b   1.000
_cell.length_c   1.000
_cell.angle_alpha   90.00
_cell.angle_beta   90.00
_cell.angle_gamma   90.00
#
_symmetry.space_group_name_H-M   'P 1'
#
loop_
_entity.id
_entity.type
_entity.pdbx_description
1 polymer ?
#
loop_
_entity_poly.entity_id
_entity_poly.type
_entity_poly.pdbx_seq_one_letter_code
_entity_poly.pdbx_strand_id
1 'polypeptide(L)' 'MHIHPVFHINLLQKFHPDPHGRNPPQPPPIITEEGEEEHEVEEILDSKWKGRGKNKKIWYLIKWVGYDAGSNS' A
#
# COMPACT_ATOMS: atom_id res chain seq x y z
N MET A 1 17.61 11.10 -23.76
CA MET A 1 16.39 10.42 -24.25
C MET A 1 15.39 10.44 -23.10
N HIS A 2 14.40 11.33 -23.13
CA HIS A 2 13.39 11.44 -22.07
C HIS A 2 12.24 10.51 -22.43
N ILE A 3 12.17 9.36 -21.77
CA ILE A 3 11.03 8.45 -21.86
C ILE A 3 9.96 9.02 -20.94
N HIS A 4 8.86 9.52 -21.52
CA HIS A 4 7.70 9.92 -20.74
C HIS A 4 6.94 8.65 -20.34
N PRO A 5 6.73 8.38 -19.03
CA PRO A 5 5.94 7.24 -18.57
C PRO A 5 4.44 7.50 -18.82
N VAL A 6 4.03 7.49 -20.09
CA VAL A 6 2.65 7.69 -20.52
C VAL A 6 2.03 6.31 -20.76
N PHE A 7 1.11 5.92 -19.90
CA PHE A 7 0.26 4.75 -20.12
C PHE A 7 -1.06 5.19 -20.75
N HIS A 8 -1.45 4.55 -21.86
CA HIS A 8 -2.68 4.91 -22.55
C HIS A 8 -3.89 4.42 -21.74
N ILE A 9 -4.75 5.34 -21.29
CA ILE A 9 -5.87 5.06 -20.37
C ILE A 9 -6.80 3.95 -20.90
N ASN A 10 -7.02 3.87 -22.22
CA ASN A 10 -7.85 2.81 -22.83
C ASN A 10 -7.31 1.38 -22.66
N LEU A 11 -6.05 1.22 -22.24
CA LEU A 11 -5.48 -0.09 -21.93
C LEU A 11 -5.75 -0.52 -20.48
N LEU A 12 -6.30 0.37 -19.63
CA LEU A 12 -6.73 -0.02 -18.29
C LEU A 12 -7.95 -0.93 -18.40
N GLN A 13 -7.88 -2.05 -17.70
CA GLN A 13 -9.01 -2.96 -17.50
C GLN A 13 -9.34 -3.01 -16.02
N LYS A 14 -10.62 -3.25 -15.70
CA LYS A 14 -11.03 -3.44 -14.31
C LYS A 14 -10.28 -4.63 -13.71
N PHE A 15 -9.77 -4.47 -12.50
CA PHE A 15 -9.16 -5.58 -11.78
C PHE A 15 -10.19 -6.69 -11.53
N HIS A 16 -9.80 -7.93 -11.84
CA HIS A 16 -10.57 -9.13 -11.53
C HIS A 16 -9.73 -10.00 -10.61
N PRO A 17 -10.25 -10.41 -9.45
CA PRO A 17 -9.59 -11.39 -8.60
C PRO A 17 -9.32 -12.67 -9.39
N ASP A 18 -8.20 -13.34 -9.09
CA ASP A 18 -7.90 -14.64 -9.69
C ASP A 18 -9.00 -15.65 -9.32
N PRO A 19 -9.74 -16.21 -10.30
CA PRO A 19 -10.80 -17.18 -10.03
C PRO A 19 -10.30 -18.47 -9.38
N HIS A 20 -8.99 -18.74 -9.43
CA HIS A 20 -8.37 -19.90 -8.79
C HIS A 20 -7.78 -19.62 -7.41
N GLY A 21 -7.85 -18.37 -6.92
CA GLY A 21 -7.38 -18.01 -5.58
C GLY A 21 -5.89 -18.30 -5.36
N ARG A 22 -5.04 -18.13 -6.39
CA ARG A 22 -3.59 -18.37 -6.26
C ARG A 22 -2.89 -17.28 -5.46
N ASN A 23 -3.53 -16.13 -5.28
CA ASN A 23 -3.00 -15.10 -4.40
C ASN A 23 -3.11 -15.57 -2.95
N PRO A 24 -2.04 -15.43 -2.16
CA PRO A 24 -2.10 -15.76 -0.74
C PRO A 24 -3.20 -14.91 -0.08
N PRO A 25 -3.94 -15.48 0.89
CA PRO A 25 -4.88 -14.70 1.67
C PRO A 25 -4.12 -13.60 2.42
N GLN A 26 -4.71 -12.40 2.45
CA GLN A 26 -4.18 -11.30 3.25
C GLN A 26 -4.23 -11.71 4.74
N PRO A 27 -3.18 -11.42 5.52
CA PRO A 27 -3.17 -11.77 6.93
C PRO A 27 -4.26 -11.00 7.69
N PRO A 28 -4.85 -11.60 8.73
CA PRO A 28 -5.84 -10.92 9.56
C PRO A 28 -5.19 -9.78 10.36
N PRO A 29 -5.94 -8.72 10.69
CA PRO A 29 -5.46 -7.69 11.59
C PRO A 29 -5.22 -8.27 13.00
N ILE A 30 -4.20 -7.75 13.67
CA ILE A 30 -3.89 -8.01 15.07
C ILE A 30 -4.78 -7.09 15.89
N ILE A 31 -5.58 -7.63 16.81
CA ILE A 31 -6.44 -6.82 17.68
C ILE A 31 -5.73 -6.65 19.02
N THR A 32 -5.48 -5.42 19.44
CA THR A 32 -4.88 -5.12 20.73
C THR A 32 -5.87 -5.34 21.89
N GLU A 33 -5.38 -5.38 23.13
CA GLU A 33 -6.25 -5.48 24.32
C GLU A 33 -7.25 -4.31 24.45
N GLU A 34 -6.94 -3.17 23.81
CA GLU A 34 -7.79 -1.98 23.74
C GLU A 34 -8.79 -2.01 22.56
N GLY A 35 -8.73 -3.06 21.73
CA GLY A 35 -9.61 -3.25 20.58
C GLY A 35 -9.18 -2.51 19.32
N GLU A 36 -7.94 -2.03 19.25
CA GLU A 36 -7.39 -1.37 18.06
C GLU A 36 -6.88 -2.39 17.05
N GLU A 37 -7.09 -2.13 15.76
CA GLU A 37 -6.58 -2.95 14.66
C GLU A 37 -5.13 -2.54 14.33
N GLU A 38 -4.20 -3.47 14.50
CA GLU A 38 -2.79 -3.35 14.15
C GLU A 38 -2.41 -4.31 13.02
N HIS A 39 -1.38 -3.94 12.26
CA HIS A 39 -0.85 -4.74 11.17
C HIS A 39 0.67 -4.85 11.30
N GLU A 40 1.22 -6.00 10.90
CA GLU A 40 2.66 -6.22 10.92
C GLU A 40 3.34 -5.52 9.73
N VAL A 41 4.34 -4.68 10.04
CA VAL A 41 5.15 -3.93 9.07
C VAL A 41 6.29 -4.82 8.60
N GLU A 42 6.39 -5.07 7.28
CA GLU A 42 7.53 -5.78 6.70
C GLU A 42 8.72 -4.84 6.52
N GLU A 43 8.48 -3.69 5.90
CA GLU A 43 9.54 -2.72 5.57
C GLU A 43 8.97 -1.31 5.42
N ILE A 44 9.76 -0.29 5.78
CA ILE A 44 9.46 1.11 5.46
C ILE A 44 10.18 1.47 4.16
N LEU A 45 9.42 1.65 3.08
CA LEU A 45 9.96 1.86 1.74
C LEU A 45 10.37 3.31 1.48
N ASP A 46 9.63 4.27 2.05
CA ASP A 46 9.88 5.69 1.84
C ASP A 46 9.32 6.53 2.99
N SER A 47 9.79 7.77 3.12
CA SER A 47 9.24 8.76 4.01
C SER A 47 9.20 10.14 3.35
N LYS A 48 8.09 10.85 3.50
CA LYS A 48 7.93 12.19 2.94
C LYS A 48 7.21 13.13 3.89
N TRP A 49 7.66 14.38 3.87
CA TRP A 49 6.94 15.44 4.56
C TRP A 49 5.71 15.89 3.74
N LYS A 50 4.55 15.89 4.38
CA LYS A 50 3.27 16.35 3.83
C LYS A 50 2.71 17.49 4.68
N GLY A 51 1.95 18.36 4.04
CA GLY A 51 1.39 19.56 4.68
C GLY A 51 2.29 20.79 4.57
N ARG A 52 1.85 21.91 5.16
CA ARG A 52 2.54 23.20 5.12
C ARG A 52 2.49 23.88 6.49
N GLY A 53 3.48 24.71 6.79
CA GLY A 53 3.57 25.48 8.03
C GLY A 53 3.52 24.59 9.28
N LYS A 54 2.68 24.96 10.25
CA LYS A 54 2.51 24.22 11.52
C LYS A 54 1.88 22.83 11.36
N ASN A 55 1.26 22.54 10.21
CA ASN A 55 0.60 21.25 9.94
C ASN A 55 1.49 20.28 9.15
N LYS A 56 2.80 20.52 9.11
CA LYS A 56 3.75 19.64 8.44
C LYS A 56 3.90 18.34 9.25
N LYS A 57 3.56 17.20 8.64
CA LYS A 57 3.67 15.86 9.23
C LYS A 57 4.50 14.96 8.33
N ILE A 58 5.20 13.98 8.91
CA ILE A 58 5.89 12.95 8.15
C ILE A 58 4.91 11.82 7.84
N TRP A 59 4.94 11.33 6.61
CA TRP A 59 4.17 10.18 6.14
C TRP A 59 5.18 9.12 5.72
N TYR A 60 4.92 7.87 6.07
CA TYR A 60 5.71 6.73 5.66
C TYR A 60 4.96 5.94 4.60
N LEU A 61 5.69 5.32 3.68
CA LEU A 61 5.16 4.31 2.77
C LEU A 61 5.56 2.94 3.33
N ILE A 62 4.59 2.17 3.78
CA ILE A 62 4.81 0.89 4.45
C ILE A 62 4.58 -0.25 3.47
N LYS A 63 5.47 -1.24 3.49
CA LYS A 63 5.24 -2.58 2.98
C LYS A 63 4.66 -3.43 4.12
N TRP A 64 3.46 -3.93 3.95
CA TRP A 64 2.78 -4.77 4.94
C TRP A 64 3.13 -6.24 4.75
N VAL A 65 3.38 -6.97 5.83
CA VAL A 65 3.70 -8.40 5.76
C VAL A 65 2.54 -9.15 5.10
N GLY A 66 2.83 -9.94 4.07
CA GLY A 66 1.83 -10.80 3.40
C GLY A 66 0.88 -10.07 2.45
N TYR A 67 1.06 -8.76 2.22
CA TYR A 67 0.34 -8.02 1.20
C TYR A 67 1.21 -7.82 -0.05
N ASP A 68 0.56 -7.59 -1.19
CA ASP A 68 1.26 -7.25 -2.42
C ASP A 68 1.67 -5.77 -2.43
N ALA A 69 2.54 -5.39 -3.38
CA ALA A 69 3.01 -4.02 -3.49
C ALA A 69 1.88 -3.01 -3.82
N GLY A 70 0.73 -3.50 -4.30
CA GLY A 70 -0.47 -2.69 -4.52
C GLY A 70 -1.12 -2.20 -3.23
N SER A 71 -0.88 -2.87 -2.10
CA SER A 71 -1.38 -2.50 -0.78
C SER A 71 -0.43 -1.60 0.02
N ASN A 72 0.74 -1.27 -0.52
CA ASN A 72 1.70 -0.40 0.19
C ASN A 72 1.07 0.98 0.43
N SER A 73 1.09 1.45 1.68
CA SER A 73 0.41 2.68 2.11
C SER A 73 1.23 3.51 3.08
#